data_AF-A0A7C6FYZ9-F1
#
_entry.id   AF-A0A7C6FYZ9-F1
#
_cell.length_a   1.000
_cell.length_b   1.000
_cell.length_c   1.000
_cell.angle_alpha   90.00
_cell.angle_beta   90.00
_cell.angle_gamma   90.00
#
_symmetry.space_group_name_H-M   'P 1'
#
loop_
_entity.id
_entity.type
_entity.pdbx_description
1 polymer ?
#
loop_
_entity_poly.entity_id
_entity_poly.type
_entity_poly.pdbx_seq_one_letter_code
_entity_poly.pdbx_strand_id
1 'polypeptide(L)'
;MERAELYAKLDESVNALPEQCRIIFQMTKEDGLTAKQTAEILNISVRTVESQIYKAIKTLEKEITSYLGYSPRNIKNPKLRKEMLSLFL
;
A
#
# COMPACT_ATOMS: atom_id res chain seq x y z
N MET A 1 8.41 -1.86 -19.77
CA MET A 1 8.26 -1.39 -18.38
C MET A 1 9.12 -2.31 -17.53
N GLU A 2 10.23 -1.79 -17.08
CA GLU A 2 11.14 -2.55 -16.23
C GLU A 2 10.61 -2.56 -14.80
N ARG A 3 10.85 -3.65 -14.05
CA ARG A 3 10.38 -3.77 -12.66
C ARG A 3 10.83 -2.58 -11.81
N ALA A 4 12.04 -2.07 -12.06
CA ALA A 4 12.62 -0.93 -11.37
C ALA A 4 11.78 0.35 -11.50
N GLU A 5 11.23 0.64 -12.68
CA GLU A 5 10.39 1.83 -12.92
C GLU A 5 9.08 1.76 -12.11
N LEU A 6 8.50 0.55 -12.03
CA LEU A 6 7.27 0.33 -11.26
C LEU A 6 7.51 0.49 -9.76
N TYR A 7 8.64 -0.01 -9.24
CA TYR A 7 9.03 0.19 -7.85
C TYR A 7 9.28 1.67 -7.53
N ALA A 8 9.99 2.39 -8.42
CA ALA A 8 10.20 3.82 -8.25
C ALA A 8 8.88 4.59 -8.21
N LYS A 9 7.92 4.24 -9.07
CA LYS A 9 6.61 4.88 -9.08
C LYS A 9 5.80 4.58 -7.82
N LEU A 10 5.89 3.36 -7.32
CA LEU A 10 5.24 2.99 -6.07
C LEU A 10 5.84 3.77 -4.89
N ASP A 11 7.15 3.86 -4.80
CA ASP A 11 7.84 4.60 -3.73
C ASP A 11 7.46 6.09 -3.75
N GLU A 12 7.43 6.71 -4.93
CA GLU A 12 6.91 8.07 -5.11
C GLU A 12 5.47 8.19 -4.59
N SER A 13 4.63 7.21 -4.91
CA SER A 13 3.22 7.19 -4.50
C SER A 13 3.05 7.01 -2.98
N VAL A 14 3.90 6.20 -2.34
CA VAL A 14 3.94 6.03 -0.88
C VAL A 14 4.38 7.32 -0.21
N ASN A 15 5.42 7.98 -0.75
CA ASN A 15 5.90 9.26 -0.23
C ASN A 15 4.85 10.38 -0.36
N ALA A 16 4.00 10.33 -1.40
CA ALA A 16 2.89 11.25 -1.59
C ALA A 16 1.67 11.00 -0.68
N LEU A 17 1.63 9.89 0.07
CA LEU A 17 0.54 9.65 1.02
C LEU A 17 0.54 10.70 2.14
N PRO A 18 -0.65 11.03 2.69
CA PRO A 18 -0.74 11.81 3.91
C PRO A 18 0.09 11.17 5.02
N GLU A 19 0.77 11.99 5.81
CA GLU A 19 1.79 11.56 6.78
C GLU A 19 1.34 10.39 7.67
N GLN A 20 0.16 10.49 8.28
CA GLN A 20 -0.35 9.39 9.12
C GLN A 20 -0.64 8.10 8.34
N CYS A 21 -1.15 8.19 7.12
CA CYS A 21 -1.37 7.03 6.26
C CYS A 21 -0.05 6.37 5.90
N ARG A 22 0.97 7.18 5.58
CA ARG A 22 2.32 6.70 5.25
C ARG A 22 2.96 5.99 6.44
N ILE A 23 2.98 6.62 7.62
CA ILE A 23 3.54 6.04 8.84
C ILE A 23 2.89 4.70 9.17
N ILE A 24 1.55 4.66 9.18
CA ILE A 24 0.81 3.43 9.48
C ILE A 24 1.10 2.35 8.43
N PHE A 25 1.14 2.70 7.14
CA PHE A 25 1.46 1.76 6.08
C PHE A 25 2.88 1.18 6.27
N GLN A 26 3.88 2.03 6.49
CA GLN A 26 5.28 1.62 6.71
C GLN A 26 5.42 0.71 7.94
N MET A 27 4.82 1.06 9.07
CA MET A 27 4.82 0.21 10.27
C MET A 27 4.25 -1.20 10.00
N THR A 28 3.20 -1.30 9.17
CA THR A 28 2.63 -2.61 8.82
C THR A 28 3.39 -3.37 7.72
N LYS A 29 4.23 -2.67 6.94
CA LYS A 29 4.90 -3.20 5.74
C LYS A 29 6.35 -3.51 5.96
N GLU A 30 7.08 -2.51 6.47
CA GLU A 30 8.51 -2.55 6.71
C GLU A 30 8.78 -3.20 8.07
N ASP A 31 8.07 -2.77 9.11
CA ASP A 31 8.27 -3.29 10.47
C ASP A 31 7.47 -4.56 10.77
N GLY A 32 6.56 -4.96 9.86
CA GLY A 32 5.73 -6.16 10.01
C GLY A 32 4.74 -6.10 11.18
N LEU A 33 4.44 -4.91 11.69
CA LEU A 33 3.55 -4.73 12.83
C LEU A 33 2.10 -5.02 12.46
N THR A 34 1.38 -5.68 13.37
CA THR A 34 -0.07 -5.85 13.22
C THR A 34 -0.80 -4.52 13.41
N ALA A 35 -2.04 -4.44 12.91
CA ALA A 35 -2.88 -3.26 13.13
C ALA A 35 -3.10 -2.98 14.63
N LYS A 36 -3.13 -4.02 15.46
CA LYS A 36 -3.23 -3.92 16.92
C LYS A 36 -1.98 -3.30 17.54
N GLN A 37 -0.79 -3.82 17.20
CA GLN A 37 0.48 -3.26 17.71
C GLN A 37 0.68 -1.82 17.25
N THR A 38 0.35 -1.52 16.00
CA THR A 38 0.41 -0.16 15.45
C THR A 38 -0.54 0.79 16.19
N ALA A 39 -1.75 0.34 16.50
CA ALA A 39 -2.73 1.10 17.26
C ALA A 39 -2.26 1.40 18.69
N GLU A 40 -1.64 0.42 19.34
CA GLU A 40 -1.03 0.57 20.67
C GLU A 40 0.12 1.58 20.65
N ILE A 41 1.04 1.49 19.67
CA ILE A 41 2.19 2.42 19.53
C ILE A 41 1.72 3.86 19.27
N LEU A 42 0.75 4.04 18.38
CA LEU A 42 0.26 5.36 17.99
C LEU A 42 -0.84 5.90 18.93
N ASN A 43 -1.25 5.12 19.94
CA ASN A 43 -2.33 5.44 20.87
C ASN A 43 -3.63 5.88 20.16
N ILE A 44 -4.04 5.12 19.14
CA ILE A 44 -5.29 5.31 18.38
C ILE A 44 -6.08 4.00 18.31
N SER A 45 -7.32 4.04 17.83
CA SER A 45 -8.10 2.80 17.70
C SER A 45 -7.58 1.89 16.58
N VAL A 46 -7.69 0.58 16.75
CA VAL A 46 -7.39 -0.42 15.70
C VAL A 46 -8.19 -0.12 14.42
N ARG A 47 -9.46 0.30 14.58
CA ARG A 47 -10.32 0.71 13.46
C ARG A 47 -9.74 1.90 12.69
N THR A 48 -9.11 2.85 13.39
CA THR A 48 -8.44 3.99 12.76
C THR A 48 -7.26 3.49 11.92
N VAL A 49 -6.43 2.60 12.48
CA VAL A 49 -5.30 1.98 11.76
C VAL A 49 -5.78 1.26 10.50
N GLU A 50 -6.77 0.38 10.62
CA GLU A 50 -7.36 -0.34 9.47
C GLU A 50 -7.90 0.60 8.40
N SER A 51 -8.58 1.68 8.82
CA SER A 51 -9.10 2.70 7.90
C SER A 51 -7.98 3.43 7.16
N GLN A 52 -6.89 3.78 7.84
CA GLN A 52 -5.74 4.45 7.23
C GLN A 52 -4.98 3.51 6.27
N ILE A 53 -4.80 2.23 6.64
CA ILE A 53 -4.23 1.20 5.74
C ILE A 53 -5.09 1.06 4.49
N TYR A 54 -6.41 0.94 4.65
CA TYR A 54 -7.33 0.81 3.52
C TYR A 54 -7.22 2.02 2.58
N LYS A 55 -7.19 3.25 3.13
CA LYS A 55 -7.01 4.47 2.35
C LYS A 55 -5.67 4.49 1.62
N ALA A 56 -4.58 4.13 2.30
CA ALA A 56 -3.24 4.04 1.69
C ALA A 56 -3.26 3.09 0.47
N ILE A 57 -3.75 1.86 0.64
CA ILE A 57 -3.84 0.87 -0.44
C ILE A 57 -4.71 1.38 -1.59
N LYS A 58 -5.87 1.99 -1.29
CA LYS A 58 -6.77 2.55 -2.31
C LYS A 58 -6.09 3.65 -3.13
N THR A 59 -5.33 4.52 -2.48
CA THR A 59 -4.59 5.60 -3.14
C THR A 59 -3.47 5.03 -4.00
N LEU A 60 -2.63 4.15 -3.45
CA LEU A 60 -1.53 3.52 -4.19
C LEU A 60 -2.03 2.77 -5.42
N GLU A 61 -3.13 2.04 -5.31
CA GLU A 61 -3.69 1.35 -6.47
C GLU A 61 -4.19 2.32 -7.53
N LYS A 62 -4.81 3.43 -7.14
CA LYS A 62 -5.28 4.43 -8.10
C LYS A 62 -4.10 4.99 -8.89
N GLU A 63 -3.01 5.35 -8.21
CA GLU A 63 -1.79 5.86 -8.84
C GLU A 63 -1.17 4.83 -9.79
N ILE A 64 -1.00 3.59 -9.33
CA ILE A 64 -0.45 2.52 -10.16
C ILE A 64 -1.38 2.15 -11.31
N THR A 65 -2.70 2.16 -11.11
CA THR A 65 -3.67 1.94 -12.20
C THR A 65 -3.55 3.03 -13.26
N SER A 66 -3.39 4.29 -12.84
CA SER A 66 -3.17 5.41 -13.75
C SER A 66 -1.86 5.28 -14.52
N TYR A 67 -0.81 4.79 -13.85
CA TYR A 67 0.51 4.57 -14.47
C TYR A 67 0.50 3.39 -15.45
N LEU A 68 -0.13 2.27 -15.09
CA LEU A 68 -0.18 1.05 -15.90
C LEU A 68 -1.25 1.11 -17.00
N GLY A 69 -2.26 1.97 -16.88
CA GLY A 69 -3.44 2.01 -17.75
C GLY A 69 -4.47 0.91 -17.50
N TYR A 70 -4.24 0.03 -16.51
CA TYR A 70 -5.17 -1.02 -16.09
C TYR A 70 -5.05 -1.28 -14.59
N SER A 71 -6.14 -1.78 -13.97
CA SER A 71 -6.13 -2.09 -12.54
C SER A 71 -5.37 -3.40 -12.26
N PRO A 72 -4.37 -3.40 -11.35
CA PRO A 72 -3.71 -4.62 -10.91
C PRO A 72 -4.66 -5.67 -10.29
N ARG A 73 -5.81 -5.24 -9.75
CA ARG A 73 -6.84 -6.15 -9.22
C ARG A 73 -7.56 -6.96 -10.30
N ASN A 74 -7.59 -6.46 -11.54
CA ASN A 74 -8.29 -7.09 -12.68
C ASN A 74 -7.40 -8.06 -13.47
N ILE A 75 -6.18 -8.34 -13.00
CA ILE A 75 -5.27 -9.30 -13.63
C ILE A 75 -5.87 -10.71 -13.52
N LYS A 76 -6.23 -11.30 -14.67
CA LYS A 76 -6.80 -12.66 -14.76
C LYS A 76 -5.82 -13.75 -14.33
N ASN A 77 -4.52 -13.51 -14.50
CA ASN A 77 -3.47 -14.45 -14.08
C ASN A 77 -3.25 -14.36 -12.55
N PRO A 78 -3.57 -15.41 -11.78
CA PRO A 78 -3.51 -15.35 -10.32
C PRO A 78 -2.07 -15.20 -9.78
N LYS A 79 -1.05 -15.71 -10.49
CA LYS A 79 0.36 -15.59 -10.09
C LYS A 79 0.83 -14.14 -10.23
N LEU A 80 0.56 -13.54 -11.40
CA LEU A 80 0.89 -12.14 -11.68
C LEU A 80 0.09 -11.19 -10.78
N ARG A 81 -1.19 -11.49 -10.51
CA ARG A 81 -2.00 -10.73 -9.56
C ARG A 81 -1.39 -10.76 -8.16
N LYS A 82 -0.95 -11.93 -7.68
CA LYS A 82 -0.34 -12.05 -6.35
C LYS A 82 0.99 -11.30 -6.26
N GLU A 83 1.82 -11.38 -7.31
CA GLU A 83 3.08 -10.64 -7.43
C GLU A 83 2.87 -9.12 -7.48
N MET A 84 1.85 -8.66 -8.20
CA MET A 84 1.47 -7.24 -8.22
C MET A 84 0.85 -6.78 -6.91
N LEU A 85 0.04 -7.63 -6.26
CA LEU A 85 -0.53 -7.31 -4.95
C LEU A 85 0.52 -7.30 -3.84
N SER A 86 1.59 -8.09 -3.94
CA SER A 86 2.72 -8.02 -3.00
C SER A 86 3.54 -6.74 -3.08
N LEU A 87 3.32 -5.92 -4.12
CA LEU A 87 3.84 -4.55 -4.14
C LEU A 87 3.08 -3.64 -3.17
N PHE A 88 1.81 -3.97 -2.86
CA PHE A 88 0.96 -3.21 -1.95
C PHE A 88 0.77 -3.89 -0.57
N LEU A 89 1.15 -5.17 -0.42
CA LEU A 89 0.90 -6.06 0.71
C LEU A 89 2.13 -6.88 1.10
#